data_AF-X1JZ03-F1
#
_entry.id   AF-X1JZ03-F1
#
_cell.length_a   1.000
_cell.length_b   1.000
_cell.length_c   1.000
_cell.angle_alpha   90.00
_cell.angle_beta   90.00
_cell.angle_gamma   90.00
#
_symmetry.space_group_name_H-M   'P 1'
#
loop_
_entity.id
_entity.type
_entity.pdbx_description
1 polymer ?
#
loop_
_entity_poly.entity_id
_entity_poly.type
_entity_poly.pdbx_seq_one_letter_code
_entity_poly.pdbx_strand_id
1 'polypeptide(L)' 'MILKGARPLERVIKKNIQDKLAMKLLSGEFSEGDFILIGVKGNELTFKKKK' A
#
# COMPACT_ATOMS: atom_id res chain seq x y z
N MET A 1 -14.92 11.13 23.10
CA MET A 1 -13.70 11.08 23.92
C MET A 1 -13.34 9.62 24.24
N ILE A 2 -12.59 8.96 23.36
CA ILE A 2 -11.54 7.98 23.69
C ILE A 2 -10.44 8.20 22.65
N LEU A 3 -9.27 8.64 23.11
CA LEU A 3 -8.04 8.78 22.35
C LEU A 3 -7.64 7.40 21.78
N LYS A 4 -7.61 7.23 20.46
CA LYS A 4 -7.04 6.01 19.84
C LYS A 4 -5.86 6.42 18.95
N GLY A 5 -4.69 6.53 19.56
CA GLY A 5 -3.41 6.84 18.92
C GLY A 5 -2.96 5.89 17.79
N ALA A 6 -3.76 4.89 17.39
CA ALA A 6 -3.47 3.97 16.28
C ALA A 6 -4.33 4.19 15.02
N ARG A 7 -5.51 4.82 15.11
CA ARG A 7 -6.40 5.07 13.94
C ARG A 7 -5.80 6.02 12.88
N PRO A 8 -4.96 7.02 13.23
CA PRO A 8 -4.27 7.82 12.22
C PRO A 8 -3.32 6.97 11.37
N LEU A 9 -2.61 6.02 12.00
CA LEU A 9 -1.51 5.30 11.39
C LEU A 9 -2.01 4.36 10.28
N GLU A 10 -3.08 3.60 10.54
CA GLU A 10 -3.70 2.74 9.53
C GLU A 10 -4.20 3.55 8.32
N ARG A 11 -4.79 4.73 8.55
CA ARG A 11 -5.29 5.58 7.46
C ARG A 11 -4.14 6.16 6.64
N VAL A 12 -3.08 6.61 7.28
CA VAL A 12 -1.88 7.14 6.62
C VAL A 12 -1.20 6.03 5.81
N ILE A 13 -1.09 4.81 6.36
CA ILE A 13 -0.53 3.66 5.66
C ILE A 13 -1.41 3.28 4.46
N LYS A 14 -2.73 3.18 4.63
CA LYS A 14 -3.67 2.89 3.53
C LYS A 14 -3.60 3.92 2.41
N LYS A 15 -3.54 5.21 2.75
CA LYS A 15 -3.42 6.27 1.76
C LYS A 15 -2.10 6.19 0.99
N ASN A 16 -0.97 6.06 1.69
CA ASN A 16 0.34 5.90 1.05
C ASN A 16 0.42 4.66 0.16
N ILE A 17 -0.21 3.55 0.57
CA ILE A 17 -0.27 2.32 -0.22
C ILE A 17 -1.15 2.51 -1.46
N GLN A 18 -2.37 3.07 -1.30
CA GLN A 18 -3.28 3.33 -2.42
C GLN A 18 -2.65 4.27 -3.44
N ASP A 19 -2.02 5.37 -2.99
CA ASP A 19 -1.39 6.35 -3.87
C ASP A 19 -0.24 5.71 -4.67
N LYS A 20 0.62 4.90 -4.02
CA LYS A 20 1.71 4.18 -4.69
C LYS A 20 1.21 3.10 -5.64
N LEU A 21 0.16 2.37 -5.29
CA LEU A 21 -0.44 1.36 -6.16
C LEU A 21 -1.07 2.01 -7.40
N ALA A 22 -1.78 3.12 -7.23
CA ALA A 22 -2.36 3.87 -8.35
C ALA A 22 -1.28 4.33 -9.34
N MET A 23 -0.16 4.88 -8.85
CA MET A 23 0.97 5.21 -9.72
C MET A 23 1.52 4.01 -10.47
N LYS A 24 1.71 2.86 -9.80
CA LYS A 24 2.24 1.64 -10.43
C LYS A 24 1.25 1.00 -11.43
N LEU A 25 -0.05 1.09 -11.16
CA LEU A 25 -1.12 0.72 -12.10
C LEU A 25 -1.07 1.62 -13.35
N LEU A 26 -0.95 2.94 -13.18
CA LEU A 26 -0.82 3.89 -14.28
C LEU A 26 0.47 3.69 -15.09
N SER A 27 1.56 3.26 -14.45
CA SER A 27 2.81 2.89 -15.12
C SER A 27 2.74 1.54 -15.85
N GLY A 28 1.67 0.77 -15.68
CA GLY A 28 1.50 -0.55 -16.28
C GLY A 28 2.29 -1.68 -15.61
N GLU A 29 2.88 -1.44 -14.42
CA GLU A 29 3.59 -2.47 -13.66
C GLU A 29 2.63 -3.52 -13.06
N PHE A 30 1.40 -3.10 -12.76
CA PHE A 30 0.31 -3.95 -12.28
C PHE A 30 -0.94 -3.74 -13.13
N SER A 31 -1.78 -4.76 -13.22
CA SER A 31 -3.05 -4.72 -13.93
C SER A 31 -4.21 -5.15 -13.04
N GLU A 32 -5.43 -4.80 -13.44
CA GLU A 32 -6.62 -5.30 -12.76
C GLU A 32 -6.64 -6.83 -12.74
N GLY A 33 -6.98 -7.39 -11.59
CA GLY A 33 -6.96 -8.84 -11.34
C GLY A 33 -5.64 -9.37 -10.79
N ASP A 34 -4.57 -8.56 -10.75
CA ASP A 34 -3.31 -8.98 -10.15
C ASP A 34 -3.39 -9.03 -8.62
N PHE A 35 -2.92 -10.14 -8.05
CA PHE A 35 -2.71 -10.23 -6.61
C PHE A 35 -1.39 -9.57 -6.24
N ILE A 36 -1.44 -8.45 -5.52
CA ILE A 36 -0.25 -7.70 -5.12
C ILE A 36 0.03 -7.96 -3.63
N LEU A 37 1.20 -8.52 -3.35
CA LEU A 37 1.74 -8.69 -2.01
C LEU A 37 2.47 -7.40 -1.61
N ILE A 38 2.00 -6.81 -0.52
CA ILE A 38 2.57 -5.58 0.05
C ILE A 38 3.33 -5.96 1.31
N GLY A 39 4.61 -5.63 1.34
CA GLY A 39 5.49 -5.88 2.48
C GLY A 39 6.24 -4.63 2.89
N VAL A 40 6.89 -4.69 4.05
CA VAL A 40 7.81 -3.65 4.52
C VAL A 40 9.20 -4.26 4.62
N LYS A 41 10.20 -3.60 4.03
CA LYS A 41 11.61 -3.98 4.18
C LYS A 41 12.36 -2.78 4.76
N GLY A 42 12.80 -2.88 6.01
CA GLY A 42 13.35 -1.75 6.75
C GLY A 42 12.30 -0.64 6.91
N ASN A 43 12.57 0.53 6.32
CA ASN A 43 11.66 1.68 6.31
C ASN A 43 10.91 1.88 4.97
N GLU A 44 11.04 0.96 4.03
CA GLU A 44 10.44 1.09 2.70
C GLU A 44 9.31 0.09 2.44
N LEU A 45 8.27 0.58 1.75
CA LEU A 45 7.17 -0.26 1.26
C LEU A 45 7.60 -0.99 -0.01
N THR A 46 7.44 -2.30 -0.02
CA THR A 46 7.74 -3.18 -1.16
C THR A 46 6.46 -3.77 -1.73
N PHE A 47 6.39 -3.87 -3.05
CA PHE A 47 5.25 -4.40 -3.78
C PHE A 47 5.73 -5.55 -4.65
N LYS A 48 5.06 -6.70 -4.58
CA LYS A 48 5.37 -7.89 -5.39
C LYS A 48 4.10 -8.43 -6.01
N LYS A 49 4.13 -8.71 -7.32
CA LYS A 49 3.05 -9.43 -7.98
C LYS A 49 3.12 -10.91 -7.58
N LYS A 50 2.04 -11.44 -7.02
CA LYS A 50 1.85 -12.87 -6.81
C LYS A 50 1.45 -13.46 -8.16
N LYS A 51 2.23 -14.43 -8.63
CA LYS A 51 1.87 -15.25 -9.80
C LYS A 51 0.68 -16.15 -9.48
#